data_AF-T1ATS6-F1
#
_entry.id   AF-T1ATS6-F1
#
_cell.length_a   1.000
_cell.length_b   1.000
_cell.length_c   1.000
_cell.angle_alpha   90.00
_cell.angle_beta   90.00
_cell.angle_gamma   90.00
#
_symmetry.space_group_name_H-M   'P 1'
#
loop_
_entity.id
_entity.type
_entity.pdbx_description
1 polymer ?
#
loop_
_entity_poly.entity_id
_entity_poly.type
_entity_poly.pdbx_seq_one_letter_code
_entity_poly.pdbx_strand_id
1 'polypeptide(L)'
;MTRHDKKKTVAVHAPAKADGWPAAQPLRHFAAQAFRSYLKELNGNRPKDLYRFVLGEIEAPLIQVALEYTEGNQTEAARLLGLSRATLRKKLRLHGVPTPPAS
;
A
#
# COMPACT_ATOMS: atom_id res chain seq x y z
N MET A 1 -29.86 -15.85 24.15
CA MET A 1 -28.39 -15.92 24.26
C MET A 1 -27.76 -15.09 23.14
N THR A 2 -27.30 -13.89 23.44
CA THR A 2 -26.75 -12.89 22.50
C THR A 2 -25.33 -13.29 22.08
N ARG A 3 -25.12 -13.64 20.81
CA ARG A 3 -23.78 -13.78 20.23
C ARG A 3 -23.26 -12.39 19.89
N HIS A 4 -22.34 -11.90 20.71
CA HIS A 4 -21.59 -10.67 20.47
C HIS A 4 -20.57 -10.93 19.36
N ASP A 5 -20.78 -10.31 18.20
CA ASP A 5 -19.82 -10.26 17.12
C ASP A 5 -18.68 -9.31 17.51
N LYS A 6 -17.51 -9.87 17.83
CA LYS A 6 -16.31 -9.11 18.20
C LYS A 6 -15.79 -8.38 16.98
N LYS A 7 -16.03 -7.06 16.91
CA LYS A 7 -15.38 -6.14 15.97
C LYS A 7 -13.86 -6.29 16.09
N LYS A 8 -13.24 -6.96 15.12
CA LYS A 8 -11.78 -7.12 15.01
C LYS A 8 -11.20 -5.79 14.54
N THR A 9 -10.85 -4.93 15.50
CA THR A 9 -10.09 -3.70 15.25
C THR A 9 -8.75 -4.06 14.61
N VAL A 10 -8.53 -3.64 13.37
CA VAL A 10 -7.24 -3.74 12.69
C VAL A 10 -6.23 -2.90 13.46
N ALA A 11 -5.25 -3.56 14.08
CA ALA A 11 -4.15 -2.88 14.75
C ALA A 11 -3.34 -2.10 13.71
N VAL A 12 -3.28 -0.78 13.87
CA VAL A 12 -2.44 0.10 13.06
C VAL A 12 -0.99 -0.24 13.41
N HIS A 13 -0.23 -0.80 12.48
CA HIS A 13 1.21 -1.00 12.63
C HIS A 13 1.87 0.40 12.71
N ALA A 14 2.18 0.84 13.91
CA ALA A 14 3.06 1.99 14.13
C ALA A 14 4.50 1.47 14.17
N PRO A 15 5.46 2.09 13.45
CA PRO A 15 6.84 1.63 13.49
C PRO A 15 7.43 1.88 14.89
N ALA A 16 8.07 0.86 15.45
CA ALA A 16 8.95 1.01 16.60
C ALA A 16 10.12 1.92 16.20
N LYS A 17 10.43 2.90 17.05
CA LYS A 17 11.41 3.97 16.81
C LYS A 17 12.73 3.43 16.27
N ALA A 18 13.08 3.82 15.04
CA ALA A 18 14.43 3.82 14.52
C ALA A 18 14.96 5.26 14.59
N ASP A 19 16.18 5.44 15.08
CA ASP A 19 16.80 6.75 15.26
C ASP A 19 16.89 7.50 13.93
N GLY A 20 16.39 8.74 13.92
CA GLY A 20 16.34 9.61 12.72
C GLY A 20 14.95 9.82 12.12
N TRP A 21 13.91 9.12 12.58
CA TRP A 21 12.53 9.41 12.16
C TRP A 21 11.93 10.53 13.00
N PRO A 22 11.50 11.68 12.42
CA PRO A 22 10.83 12.74 13.18
C PRO A 22 9.58 12.16 13.83
N ALA A 23 9.54 12.11 15.18
CA ALA A 23 8.47 11.57 16.03
C ALA A 23 7.41 10.77 15.24
N ALA A 24 7.74 9.51 14.92
CA ALA A 24 7.15 8.68 13.86
C ALA A 24 5.71 9.03 13.48
N GLN A 25 5.55 9.98 12.56
CA GLN A 25 4.24 10.28 11.98
C GLN A 25 3.71 9.02 11.29
N PRO A 26 2.43 8.68 11.45
CA PRO A 26 1.86 7.50 10.80
C PRO A 26 1.85 7.67 9.29
N LEU A 27 1.90 6.59 8.51
CA LEU A 27 1.87 6.65 7.03
C LEU A 27 0.74 7.52 6.46
N ARG A 28 -0.42 7.54 7.14
CA ARG A 28 -1.56 8.41 6.77
C ARG A 28 -1.23 9.91 6.77
N HIS A 29 -0.27 10.35 7.59
CA HIS A 29 0.18 11.74 7.63
C HIS A 29 0.84 12.12 6.29
N PHE A 30 1.81 11.32 5.86
CA PHE A 30 2.53 11.53 4.60
C PHE A 30 1.60 11.40 3.39
N ALA A 31 0.71 10.41 3.40
CA ALA A 31 -0.31 10.26 2.35
C ALA A 31 -1.20 11.51 2.25
N ALA A 32 -1.69 12.03 3.39
CA ALA A 32 -2.50 13.24 3.41
C ALA A 32 -1.74 14.47 2.90
N GLN A 33 -0.45 14.59 3.19
CA GLN A 33 0.39 15.66 2.65
C GLN A 33 0.52 15.56 1.13
N ALA A 34 0.85 14.37 0.61
CA ALA A 34 0.99 14.13 -0.83
C ALA A 34 -0.32 14.42 -1.59
N PHE A 35 -1.47 13.96 -1.07
CA PHE A 35 -2.76 14.20 -1.71
C PHE A 35 -3.15 15.68 -1.74
N ARG A 36 -2.85 16.44 -0.67
CA ARG A 36 -3.09 17.89 -0.65
C ARG A 36 -2.24 18.61 -1.68
N SER A 37 -0.96 18.26 -1.80
CA SER A 37 -0.07 18.84 -2.81
C SER A 37 -0.57 18.54 -4.23
N TYR A 38 -0.89 17.28 -4.53
CA TYR A 38 -1.43 16.88 -5.83
C TYR A 38 -2.71 17.65 -6.19
N LEU A 39 -3.68 17.72 -5.27
CA LEU A 39 -4.94 18.43 -5.52
C LEU A 39 -4.75 19.95 -5.71
N LYS A 40 -3.74 20.54 -5.07
CA LYS A 40 -3.38 21.95 -5.25
C LYS A 40 -2.79 22.20 -6.64
N GLU A 41 -1.98 21.27 -7.15
CA GLU A 41 -1.33 21.36 -8.47
C GLU A 41 -2.29 21.16 -9.65
N LEU A 42 -3.45 20.53 -9.42
CA LEU A 42 -4.46 20.36 -10.47
C LEU A 42 -5.06 21.69 -10.99
N ASN A 43 -4.79 22.82 -10.34
CA ASN A 43 -5.15 24.17 -10.82
C ASN A 43 -6.63 24.30 -11.24
N GLY A 44 -7.54 23.64 -10.51
CA GLY A 44 -8.98 23.67 -10.78
C GLY A 44 -9.50 22.59 -11.73
N ASN A 45 -8.64 21.79 -12.34
CA ASN A 45 -9.06 20.60 -13.08
C ASN A 45 -9.60 19.55 -12.13
N ARG A 46 -10.84 19.10 -12.36
CA ARG A 46 -11.44 18.03 -11.55
C ARG A 46 -10.96 16.68 -12.06
N PRO A 47 -10.19 15.92 -11.27
CA PRO A 47 -9.77 14.59 -11.67
C PRO A 47 -10.99 13.66 -11.68
N LYS A 48 -11.20 12.95 -12.80
CA LYS A 48 -12.17 11.84 -12.86
C LYS A 48 -11.54 10.62 -12.19
N ASP A 49 -12.34 9.86 -11.45
CA ASP A 49 -11.93 8.60 -10.81
C ASP A 49 -10.69 8.72 -9.90
N LEU A 50 -10.57 9.83 -9.16
CA LEU A 50 -9.43 10.11 -8.27
C LEU A 50 -9.09 8.95 -7.35
N TYR A 51 -10.10 8.26 -6.81
CA TYR A 51 -9.90 7.09 -5.96
C TYR A 51 -9.14 5.97 -6.69
N ARG A 52 -9.51 5.66 -7.94
CA ARG A 52 -8.87 4.61 -8.73
C ARG A 52 -7.46 5.02 -9.15
N PHE A 53 -7.27 6.29 -9.51
CA PHE A 53 -5.96 6.85 -9.80
C PHE A 53 -5.02 6.71 -8.60
N VAL A 54 -5.42 7.25 -7.44
CA VAL A 54 -4.63 7.17 -6.21
C VAL A 54 -4.35 5.72 -5.82
N LEU A 55 -5.33 4.83 -5.93
CA LEU A 55 -5.13 3.42 -5.62
C LEU A 55 -4.05 2.78 -6.52
N GLY A 56 -3.99 3.14 -7.80
CA GLY A 56 -2.91 2.71 -8.70
C GLY A 56 -1.53 3.22 -8.26
N GLU A 57 -1.45 4.52 -7.99
CA GLU A 57 -0.22 5.20 -7.57
C GLU A 57 0.37 4.65 -6.26
N ILE A 58 -0.48 4.16 -5.34
CA ILE A 58 -0.02 3.60 -4.07
C ILE A 58 0.19 2.09 -4.09
N GLU A 59 -0.61 1.34 -4.86
CA GLU A 59 -0.50 -0.12 -4.88
C GLU A 59 0.74 -0.60 -5.60
N ALA A 60 1.12 0.04 -6.71
CA ALA A 60 2.31 -0.34 -7.48
C ALA A 60 3.60 -0.28 -6.63
N PRO A 61 3.95 0.84 -5.96
CA PRO A 61 5.15 0.91 -5.13
C PRO A 61 5.07 0.00 -3.89
N LEU A 62 3.88 -0.19 -3.30
CA LEU A 62 3.70 -1.11 -2.18
C LEU A 62 4.04 -2.56 -2.59
N ILE A 63 3.56 -2.99 -3.77
CA ILE A 63 3.84 -4.33 -4.29
C ILE A 63 5.31 -4.48 -4.64
N GLN A 64 5.93 -3.47 -5.25
CA GLN A 64 7.35 -3.46 -5.61
C GLN A 64 8.22 -3.64 -4.36
N VAL A 65 8.01 -2.83 -3.32
CA VAL A 65 8.76 -2.94 -2.06
C VAL A 65 8.54 -4.29 -1.38
N ALA A 66 7.34 -4.85 -1.45
CA ALA A 66 7.08 -6.19 -0.91
C ALA A 66 7.81 -7.30 -1.68
N LEU A 67 7.93 -7.19 -3.01
CA LEU A 67 8.73 -8.11 -3.81
C LEU A 67 10.22 -7.97 -3.52
N GLU A 68 10.74 -6.74 -3.41
CA GLU A 68 12.14 -6.48 -3.06
C GLU A 68 12.48 -7.05 -1.67
N TYR A 69 11.64 -6.78 -0.68
CA TYR A 69 11.81 -7.30 0.68
C TYR A 69 11.78 -8.83 0.77
N THR A 70 11.12 -9.48 -0.20
CA THR A 70 11.00 -10.94 -0.27
C THR A 70 11.87 -11.54 -1.37
N GLU A 71 12.84 -10.79 -1.89
CA GLU A 71 13.81 -11.23 -2.90
C GLU A 71 13.13 -11.83 -4.16
N GLY A 72 12.00 -11.25 -4.56
CA GLY A 72 11.20 -11.68 -5.71
C GLY A 72 10.26 -12.86 -5.42
N ASN A 73 10.24 -13.40 -4.20
CA ASN A 73 9.36 -14.50 -3.83
C ASN A 73 7.89 -14.05 -3.73
N GLN A 74 7.15 -14.19 -4.84
CA GLN A 74 5.74 -13.81 -4.93
C GLN A 74 4.84 -14.49 -3.90
N THR A 75 5.18 -15.69 -3.43
CA THR A 75 4.41 -16.37 -2.38
C THR A 75 4.51 -15.60 -1.07
N GLU A 76 5.73 -15.25 -0.70
CA GLU A 76 6.03 -14.56 0.53
C GLU A 76 5.56 -13.10 0.46
N ALA A 77 5.73 -12.43 -0.68
CA ALA A 77 5.16 -11.10 -0.91
C ALA A 77 3.63 -11.11 -0.77
N ALA A 78 2.93 -12.12 -1.33
CA ALA A 78 1.49 -12.24 -1.18
C ALA A 78 1.10 -12.45 0.28
N ARG A 79 1.85 -13.28 1.03
CA ARG A 79 1.65 -13.50 2.46
C ARG A 79 1.86 -12.21 3.27
N LEU A 80 2.94 -11.49 3.01
CA LEU A 80 3.28 -10.20 3.63
C LEU A 80 2.19 -9.15 3.41
N LEU A 81 1.68 -9.07 2.18
CA LEU A 81 0.61 -8.14 1.81
C LEU A 81 -0.80 -8.60 2.25
N GLY A 82 -0.94 -9.81 2.79
CA GLY A 82 -2.23 -10.39 3.15
C GLY A 82 -3.13 -10.68 1.94
N LEU A 83 -2.54 -10.96 0.78
CA LEU A 83 -3.21 -11.24 -0.48
C LEU A 83 -3.15 -12.73 -0.84
N SER A 84 -4.12 -13.19 -1.64
CA SER A 84 -3.94 -14.45 -2.35
C SER A 84 -2.88 -14.29 -3.45
N ARG A 85 -2.16 -15.37 -3.78
CA ARG A 85 -1.19 -15.37 -4.91
C ARG A 85 -1.87 -14.97 -6.23
N ALA A 86 -3.11 -15.40 -6.47
CA ALA A 86 -3.88 -15.05 -7.66
C ALA A 86 -4.15 -13.53 -7.72
N THR A 87 -4.49 -12.93 -6.58
CA THR A 87 -4.70 -11.48 -6.46
C THR A 87 -3.41 -10.71 -6.73
N LEU A 88 -2.28 -11.14 -6.13
CA LEU A 88 -0.98 -10.50 -6.37
C LEU A 88 -0.60 -10.53 -7.85
N ARG A 89 -0.68 -11.69 -8.51
CA ARG A 89 -0.41 -11.83 -9.96
C ARG A 89 -1.32 -10.96 -10.84
N LYS A 90 -2.58 -10.75 -10.44
CA LYS A 90 -3.48 -9.83 -11.15
C LYS A 90 -3.01 -8.38 -10.99
N LYS A 91 -2.59 -7.98 -9.79
CA LYS A 91 -2.10 -6.62 -9.51
C LYS A 91 -0.75 -6.34 -10.19
N LEU A 92 0.17 -7.30 -10.23
CA LEU A 92 1.43 -7.18 -10.96
C LEU A 92 1.19 -6.86 -12.45
N ARG A 93 0.27 -7.58 -13.10
CA ARG A 93 -0.12 -7.31 -14.49
C ARG A 93 -0.82 -5.97 -14.67
N LEU A 94 -1.72 -5.61 -13.74
CA LEU A 94 -2.47 -4.35 -13.79
C LEU A 94 -1.53 -3.14 -13.74
N HIS A 95 -0.51 -3.21 -12.88
CA HIS A 95 0.39 -2.10 -12.60
C HIS A 95 1.69 -2.14 -13.40
N GLY A 96 1.88 -3.14 -14.27
CA GLY A 96 3.10 -3.29 -15.07
C GLY A 96 4.37 -3.52 -14.23
N VAL A 97 4.23 -4.05 -13.01
CA VAL A 97 5.36 -4.27 -12.10
C VAL A 97 6.13 -5.52 -12.57
N PRO A 98 7.40 -5.38 -13.00
CA PRO A 98 8.20 -6.50 -13.45
C PRO A 98 8.49 -7.42 -12.26
N THR A 99 8.30 -8.70 -12.44
CA THR A 99 8.73 -9.70 -11.46
C THR A 99 10.23 -9.93 -11.63
N PRO A 100 11.06 -9.68 -10.60
CA PRO A 100 12.44 -10.14 -10.64
C PRO A 100 12.47 -11.66 -10.83
N PRO A 101 13.46 -12.21 -11.55
CA PRO A 101 13.65 -13.66 -11.59
C PRO A 101 13.84 -14.16 -10.15
N ALA A 102 13.15 -15.24 -9.79
CA ALA A 102 13.40 -15.91 -8.52
C ALA A 102 14.82 -16.49 -8.56
N SER A 103 15.65 -16.11 -7.59
CA SER A 103 16.95 -16.74 -7.33
C SER A 103 16.78 -18.19 -6.89
#